data_AF-A0A2E9QA12-F1
#
_entry.id   AF-A0A2E9QA12-F1
#
_cell.length_a   1.000
_cell.length_b   1.000
_cell.length_c   1.000
_cell.angle_alpha   90.00
_cell.angle_beta   90.00
_cell.angle_gamma   90.00
#
_symmetry.space_group_name_H-M   'P 1'
#
loop_
_entity.id
_entity.type
_entity.pdbx_description
1 polymer ?
#
loop_
_entity_poly.entity_id
_entity_poly.type
_entity_poly.pdbx_seq_one_letter_code
_entity_poly.pdbx_strand_id
1 'polypeptide(L)'
;MNESQIFQYMSQMVFNATAKGQTREKALEQAEETVSGIVDTSKKLASELDSEELGESQIFQYMSQLVFNDVMKGKDRETALKDAAKTVKAIATKTKALAAKAQPKE
;
A
#
# COMPACT_ATOMS: atom_id res chain seq x y z
N MET A 1 1.49 -9.88 8.72
CA MET A 1 2.02 -9.49 7.39
C MET A 1 2.96 -10.59 6.91
N ASN A 2 2.95 -10.95 5.63
CA ASN A 2 3.71 -12.11 5.12
C ASN A 2 5.04 -11.66 4.48
N GLU A 3 6.17 -12.17 4.98
CA GLU A 3 7.52 -11.91 4.45
C GLU A 3 7.63 -12.20 2.94
N SER A 4 6.90 -13.19 2.45
CA SER A 4 6.84 -13.52 1.02
C SER A 4 6.30 -12.36 0.17
N GLN A 5 5.31 -11.62 0.68
CA GLN A 5 4.74 -10.47 -0.04
C GLN A 5 5.72 -9.30 -0.04
N ILE A 6 6.35 -9.02 1.10
CA ILE A 6 7.41 -8.01 1.23
C ILE A 6 8.53 -8.29 0.22
N PHE A 7 9.01 -9.54 0.17
CA PHE A 7 10.04 -9.95 -0.77
C PHE A 7 9.62 -9.77 -2.24
N GLN A 8 8.40 -10.16 -2.60
CA GLN A 8 7.88 -9.98 -3.96
C GLN A 8 7.86 -8.50 -4.35
N TYR A 9 7.40 -7.64 -3.46
CA TYR A 9 7.29 -6.20 -3.72
C TYR A 9 8.65 -5.52 -3.81
N MET A 10 9.57 -5.81 -2.88
CA MET A 10 10.94 -5.32 -2.95
C MET A 10 11.61 -5.75 -4.26
N SER A 11 11.47 -7.03 -4.62
CA SER A 11 12.03 -7.58 -5.85
C SER A 11 11.51 -6.83 -7.08
N GLN A 12 10.18 -6.65 -7.19
CA GLN A 12 9.58 -5.94 -8.33
C GLN A 12 10.09 -4.51 -8.47
N MET A 13 10.24 -3.78 -7.36
CA MET A 13 10.81 -2.44 -7.37
C MET A 13 12.26 -2.44 -7.83
N VAL A 14 13.08 -3.32 -7.26
CA VAL A 14 14.51 -3.41 -7.61
C VAL A 14 14.68 -3.74 -9.08
N PHE A 15 13.92 -4.71 -9.61
CA PHE A 15 13.95 -5.06 -11.02
C PHE A 15 13.55 -3.88 -11.91
N ASN A 16 12.47 -3.16 -11.58
CA ASN A 16 12.00 -2.03 -12.38
C ASN A 16 12.99 -0.86 -12.38
N ALA A 17 13.53 -0.52 -11.21
CA ALA A 17 14.51 0.54 -11.06
C ALA A 17 15.83 0.21 -11.78
N THR A 18 16.29 -1.04 -11.68
CA THR A 18 17.48 -1.51 -12.40
C THR A 18 17.25 -1.49 -13.91
N ALA A 19 16.07 -1.88 -14.40
CA ALA A 19 15.71 -1.81 -15.82
C ALA A 19 15.69 -0.37 -16.37
N LYS A 20 15.51 0.62 -15.50
CA LYS A 20 15.60 2.06 -15.80
C LYS A 20 17.00 2.65 -15.63
N GLY A 21 18.01 1.81 -15.39
CA GLY A 21 19.41 2.22 -15.30
C GLY A 21 19.88 2.64 -13.92
N GLN A 22 19.10 2.44 -12.85
CA GLN A 22 19.61 2.62 -11.49
C GLN A 22 20.57 1.49 -11.10
N THR A 23 21.49 1.78 -10.17
CA THR A 23 22.31 0.74 -9.54
C THR A 23 21.44 -0.13 -8.63
N ARG A 24 21.82 -1.40 -8.47
CA ARG A 24 21.09 -2.33 -7.59
C ARG A 24 21.02 -1.84 -6.14
N GLU A 25 22.07 -1.20 -5.65
CA GLU A 25 22.13 -0.64 -4.29
C GLU A 25 21.10 0.48 -4.10
N LYS A 26 21.06 1.46 -5.01
CA LYS A 26 20.06 2.54 -4.96
C LYS A 26 18.64 2.02 -5.13
N ALA A 27 18.47 1.05 -6.02
CA ALA A 27 17.18 0.41 -6.25
C ALA A 27 16.70 -0.35 -5.00
N LEU A 28 17.62 -0.98 -4.26
CA LEU A 28 17.32 -1.69 -3.01
C LEU A 28 16.96 -0.72 -1.90
N GLU A 29 17.73 0.35 -1.73
CA GLU A 29 17.44 1.43 -0.76
C GLU A 29 16.05 2.05 -1.02
N GLN A 30 15.76 2.41 -2.27
CA GLN A 30 14.45 2.95 -2.64
C GLN A 30 13.31 1.94 -2.35
N ALA A 31 13.53 0.65 -2.61
CA ALA A 31 12.55 -0.39 -2.37
C ALA A 31 12.30 -0.60 -0.87
N GLU A 32 13.37 -0.63 -0.06
CA GLU A 32 13.31 -0.76 1.39
C GLU A 32 12.52 0.40 2.00
N GLU A 33 12.89 1.64 1.69
CA GLU A 33 12.21 2.81 2.22
C GLU A 33 10.73 2.86 1.79
N THR A 34 10.42 2.46 0.56
CA THR A 34 9.04 2.45 0.06
C THR A 34 8.21 1.40 0.78
N VAL A 35 8.73 0.17 0.90
CA VAL A 35 8.02 -0.91 1.59
C VAL A 35 7.86 -0.61 3.07
N SER A 36 8.90 -0.11 3.74
CA SER A 36 8.82 0.34 5.14
C SER A 36 7.73 1.41 5.32
N GLY A 37 7.71 2.42 4.44
CA GLY A 37 6.65 3.44 4.45
C GLY A 37 5.25 2.87 4.28
N ILE A 38 5.07 1.85 3.42
CA ILE A 38 3.79 1.16 3.25
C ILE A 38 3.41 0.40 4.53
N VAL A 39 4.36 -0.32 5.14
CA VAL A 39 4.14 -1.06 6.41
C VAL A 39 3.62 -0.11 7.48
N ASP A 40 4.32 0.99 7.73
CA ASP A 40 3.95 1.93 8.79
C ASP A 40 2.63 2.63 8.52
N THR A 41 2.42 3.06 7.28
CA THR A 41 1.18 3.75 6.90
C THR A 41 -0.03 2.79 6.94
N SER A 42 0.16 1.53 6.52
CA SER A 42 -0.90 0.53 6.55
C SER A 42 -1.33 0.17 7.97
N LYS A 43 -0.38 0.03 8.90
CA LYS A 43 -0.65 -0.17 10.33
C LYS A 43 -1.42 1.01 10.92
N LYS A 44 -0.96 2.23 10.64
CA LYS A 44 -1.62 3.45 11.10
C LYS A 44 -3.06 3.53 10.57
N LEU A 45 -3.27 3.26 9.29
CA LEU A 45 -4.61 3.25 8.69
C LEU A 45 -5.49 2.16 9.28
N ALA A 46 -4.96 0.96 9.52
CA ALA A 46 -5.71 -0.12 10.16
C ALA A 46 -6.21 0.31 11.55
N SER A 47 -5.36 0.98 12.33
CA SER A 47 -5.77 1.55 13.62
C SER A 47 -6.80 2.68 13.49
N GLU A 48 -6.69 3.55 12.49
CA GLU A 48 -7.65 4.65 12.25
C GLU A 48 -9.02 4.18 11.75
N LEU A 49 -9.06 3.07 11.00
CA LEU A 49 -10.27 2.57 10.36
C LEU A 49 -11.12 1.68 11.28
N ASP A 50 -10.71 1.50 12.54
CA ASP A 50 -11.36 0.61 13.52
C ASP A 50 -11.56 -0.79 12.93
N SER A 51 -10.45 -1.32 12.42
CA SER A 51 -10.37 -2.34 11.38
C SER A 51 -10.64 -3.77 11.88
N GLU A 52 -11.80 -4.03 12.48
CA GLU A 52 -12.30 -5.41 12.55
C GLU A 52 -12.75 -5.92 11.18
N GLU A 53 -13.24 -5.04 10.29
CA GLU A 53 -13.80 -5.44 8.99
C GLU A 53 -12.77 -5.51 7.84
N LEU A 54 -11.67 -4.75 7.91
CA LEU A 54 -10.75 -4.55 6.77
C LEU A 54 -9.30 -4.86 7.18
N GLY A 55 -9.05 -6.11 7.59
CA GLY A 55 -7.80 -6.51 8.28
C GLY A 55 -6.51 -5.94 7.68
N GLU A 56 -5.53 -5.61 8.54
CA GLU A 56 -4.26 -4.94 8.22
C GLU A 56 -3.57 -5.49 6.95
N SER A 57 -3.62 -6.81 6.73
CA SER A 57 -3.06 -7.48 5.55
C SER A 57 -3.68 -7.00 4.23
N GLN A 58 -4.99 -6.77 4.20
CA GLN A 58 -5.69 -6.27 3.02
C GLN A 58 -5.35 -4.80 2.76
N ILE A 59 -5.31 -3.97 3.82
CA ILE A 59 -4.87 -2.57 3.72
C ILE A 59 -3.45 -2.51 3.16
N PHE A 60 -2.54 -3.31 3.70
CA PHE A 60 -1.16 -3.40 3.21
C PHE A 60 -1.08 -3.77 1.73
N GLN A 61 -1.82 -4.80 1.29
CA GLN A 61 -1.83 -5.25 -0.10
C GLN A 61 -2.35 -4.16 -1.04
N TYR A 62 -3.45 -3.49 -0.68
CA TYR A 62 -4.01 -2.41 -1.49
C TYR A 62 -3.09 -1.19 -1.54
N MET A 63 -2.54 -0.78 -0.40
CA MET A 63 -1.56 0.31 -0.35
C MET A 63 -0.35 0.00 -1.21
N SER A 64 0.20 -1.21 -1.08
CA SER A 64 1.32 -1.70 -1.87
C SER A 64 1.07 -1.54 -3.37
N GLN A 65 -0.06 -2.04 -3.88
CA GLN A 65 -0.41 -1.92 -5.29
C GLN A 65 -0.46 -0.46 -5.76
N LEU A 66 -1.08 0.44 -4.99
CA LEU A 66 -1.19 1.85 -5.36
C LEU A 66 0.17 2.56 -5.34
N VAL A 67 0.92 2.40 -4.25
CA VAL A 67 2.21 3.07 -4.06
C VAL A 67 3.22 2.61 -5.10
N PHE A 68 3.33 1.31 -5.36
CA PHE A 68 4.27 0.83 -6.37
C PHE A 68 3.93 1.34 -7.76
N ASN A 69 2.65 1.33 -8.13
CA ASN A 69 2.25 1.78 -9.45
C ASN A 69 2.56 3.27 -9.64
N ASP A 70 2.38 4.08 -8.60
CA ASP A 70 2.72 5.51 -8.60
C ASP A 70 4.24 5.76 -8.61
N VAL A 71 5.00 5.09 -7.74
CA VAL A 71 6.47 5.22 -7.68
C VAL A 71 7.11 4.74 -8.99
N MET A 72 6.61 3.64 -9.58
CA MET A 72 7.08 3.16 -10.88
C MET A 72 6.75 4.13 -12.03
N LYS A 73 5.76 5.01 -11.88
CA LYS A 73 5.50 6.10 -12.84
C LYS A 73 6.35 7.33 -12.59
N GLY A 74 7.27 7.28 -11.63
CA GLY A 74 8.16 8.38 -11.27
C GLY A 74 7.57 9.36 -10.26
N LYS A 75 6.45 9.01 -9.62
CA LYS A 75 5.91 9.82 -8.52
C LYS A 75 6.81 9.70 -7.30
N ASP A 76 6.96 10.82 -6.59
CA ASP A 76 7.60 10.84 -5.28
C ASP A 76 6.91 9.85 -4.30
N ARG A 77 7.73 9.17 -3.50
CA ARG A 77 7.32 8.13 -2.54
C ARG A 77 6.36 8.68 -1.50
N GLU A 78 6.67 9.82 -0.89
CA GLU A 78 5.83 10.38 0.18
C GLU A 78 4.46 10.78 -0.35
N THR A 79 4.44 11.35 -1.55
CA THR A 79 3.21 11.72 -2.25
C THR A 79 2.40 10.47 -2.61
N ALA A 80 3.05 9.43 -3.14
CA ALA A 80 2.41 8.14 -3.44
C ALA A 80 1.79 7.50 -2.19
N LEU A 81 2.52 7.48 -1.06
CA LEU A 81 2.04 6.97 0.23
C LEU A 81 0.81 7.75 0.74
N LYS A 82 0.87 9.08 0.71
CA LYS A 82 -0.24 9.95 1.15
C LYS A 82 -1.49 9.74 0.29
N ASP A 83 -1.34 9.65 -1.02
CA ASP A 83 -2.47 9.48 -1.93
C ASP A 83 -3.06 8.07 -1.87
N ALA A 84 -2.21 7.04 -1.74
CA ALA A 84 -2.65 5.68 -1.49
C ALA A 84 -3.43 5.59 -0.18
N ALA A 85 -2.93 6.22 0.90
CA ALA A 85 -3.61 6.24 2.19
C ALA A 85 -5.00 6.89 2.12
N LYS A 86 -5.10 8.06 1.46
CA LYS A 86 -6.39 8.73 1.21
C LYS A 86 -7.35 7.84 0.42
N THR A 87 -6.84 7.18 -0.62
CA THR A 87 -7.63 6.31 -1.49
C THR A 87 -8.16 5.10 -0.72
N VAL A 88 -7.30 4.41 0.04
CA VAL A 88 -7.69 3.27 0.88
C VAL A 88 -8.73 3.69 1.92
N LYS A 89 -8.53 4.82 2.60
CA LYS A 89 -9.49 5.38 3.57
C LYS A 89 -10.85 5.68 2.92
N ALA A 90 -10.85 6.27 1.73
CA ALA A 90 -12.07 6.56 0.99
C ALA A 90 -12.80 5.29 0.54
N ILE A 91 -12.06 4.29 0.06
CA ILE A 91 -12.62 2.98 -0.32
C ILE A 91 -13.23 2.31 0.92
N ALA A 92 -12.49 2.22 2.02
CA ALA A 92 -12.97 1.62 3.27
C ALA A 92 -14.27 2.27 3.75
N THR A 93 -14.32 3.61 3.77
CA THR A 93 -15.51 4.37 4.16
C THR A 93 -16.71 4.07 3.24
N LYS A 94 -16.49 4.04 1.91
CA LYS A 94 -17.54 3.75 0.93
C LYS A 94 -18.02 2.29 1.04
N THR A 95 -17.10 1.34 1.24
CA THR A 95 -17.42 -0.08 1.43
C THR A 95 -18.30 -0.28 2.66
N LYS A 96 -17.94 0.32 3.80
CA LYS A 96 -18.76 0.25 5.02
C LYS A 96 -20.16 0.84 4.80
N ALA A 97 -20.26 1.97 4.12
CA ALA A 97 -21.54 2.59 3.79
C ALA A 97 -22.40 1.74 2.83
N LEU A 98 -21.78 1.00 1.90
CA LEU A 98 -22.48 0.06 1.02
C LEU A 98 -22.93 -1.20 1.78
N ALA A 99 -22.07 -1.76 2.64
CA ALA A 99 -22.40 -2.92 3.48
C ALA A 99 -23.60 -2.63 4.39
N ALA A 100 -23.63 -1.45 5.02
CA ALA A 100 -24.76 -1.05 5.88
C ALA A 100 -26.09 -0.90 5.11
N LYS A 101 -26.03 -0.58 3.81
CA LYS A 101 -27.23 -0.52 2.93
C LYS A 101 -27.68 -1.90 2.43
N ALA A 102 -26.78 -2.88 2.43
CA ALA A 102 -27.04 -4.24 1.94
C ALA A 102 -27.57 -5.18 3.03
N GLN A 103 -27.49 -4.78 4.30
CA GLN A 103 -28.13 -5.54 5.39
C GLN A 103 -29.66 -5.41 5.28
N PRO A 104 -30.41 -6.52 5.19
CA PRO A 104 -31.86 -6.49 5.17
C PRO A 104 -32.35 -5.88 6.50
N LYS A 105 -33.32 -4.95 6.41
CA LYS A 105 -34.05 -4.51 7.60
C LYS A 105 -34.83 -5.70 8.13
N GLU A 106 -34.46 -6.20 9.31
CA GLU A 106 -35.32 -7.08 10.11
C GLU A 106 -36.63 -6.38 10.49
#